data_AF-A0A9X9LDS7-F1
#
_entry.id   AF-A0A9X9LDS7-F1
#
_cell.length_a   1.000
_cell.length_b   1.000
_cell.length_c   1.000
_cell.angle_alpha   90.00
_cell.angle_beta   90.00
_cell.angle_gamma   90.00
#
_symmetry.space_group_name_H-M   'P 1'
#
loop_
_entity.id
_entity.type
_entity.pdbx_description
1 polymer ?
#
loop_
_entity_poly.entity_id
_entity_poly.type
_entity_poly.pdbx_seq_one_letter_code
_entity_poly.pdbx_strand_id
1 'polypeptide(L)'
;MFVSSVKSCPIFYSTFGALAIGQKFPLDLNLDVVGATEPEKEALEKIQDCYNEKGLEAKGLDLIVMATITTSNKCFSEAVAPLKDAVASLGR
;
A
#
# COMPACT_ATOMS: atom_id res chain seq x y z
N MET A 1 12.02 14.07 0.45
CA MET A 1 12.11 13.31 -0.82
C MET A 1 10.68 13.16 -1.35
N PHE A 2 10.50 13.35 -2.65
CA PHE A 2 9.27 13.78 -3.31
C PHE A 2 8.04 12.86 -3.15
N VAL A 3 6.96 13.37 -2.55
CA VAL A 3 5.59 12.91 -2.82
C VAL A 3 5.15 13.52 -4.16
N SER A 4 5.69 13.00 -5.26
CA SER A 4 5.37 13.45 -6.62
C SER A 4 4.90 12.27 -7.48
N SER A 5 3.78 11.67 -7.09
CA SER A 5 2.84 11.00 -8.00
C SER A 5 1.53 10.71 -7.25
N VAL A 6 0.52 11.54 -7.55
CA VAL A 6 -0.93 11.26 -7.44
C VAL A 6 -1.36 10.35 -6.27
N LYS A 7 -1.35 10.86 -5.03
CA LYS A 7 -2.14 10.45 -3.84
C LYS A 7 -2.37 8.95 -3.50
N SER A 8 -1.76 8.04 -4.23
CA SER A 8 -1.81 6.59 -4.10
C SER A 8 -0.41 6.20 -3.68
N CYS A 9 -0.22 5.92 -2.41
CA CYS A 9 1.09 5.70 -1.79
C CYS A 9 1.70 4.40 -2.32
N PRO A 10 2.61 4.41 -3.32
CA PRO A 10 3.00 3.18 -4.02
C PRO A 10 3.78 2.25 -3.11
N ILE A 11 4.56 2.84 -2.19
CA ILE A 11 5.30 2.08 -1.18
C ILE A 11 4.36 1.34 -0.23
N PHE A 12 3.22 1.94 0.15
CA PHE A 12 2.22 1.26 0.98
C PHE A 12 1.67 0.01 0.30
N TYR A 13 1.27 0.11 -0.98
CA TYR A 13 0.73 -1.03 -1.71
C TYR A 13 1.80 -2.10 -1.99
N SER A 14 3.05 -1.69 -2.21
CA SER A 14 4.19 -2.63 -2.33
C SER A 14 4.41 -3.41 -1.03
N THR A 15 4.45 -2.72 0.11
CA THR A 15 4.60 -3.35 1.43
C THR A 15 3.41 -4.26 1.76
N PHE A 16 2.18 -3.82 1.49
CA PHE A 16 0.99 -4.65 1.66
C PHE A 16 1.02 -5.90 0.77
N GLY A 17 1.45 -5.76 -0.48
CA GLY A 17 1.66 -6.90 -1.38
C GLY A 17 2.70 -7.88 -0.83
N ALA A 18 3.81 -7.39 -0.28
CA ALA A 18 4.83 -8.24 0.34
C ALA A 18 4.30 -9.00 1.59
N LEU A 19 3.47 -8.36 2.41
CA LEU A 19 2.76 -9.02 3.52
C LEU A 19 1.87 -10.15 3.00
N ALA A 20 1.06 -9.90 1.97
CA ALA A 20 0.18 -10.90 1.38
C ALA A 20 0.94 -12.05 0.70
N ILE A 21 2.07 -11.78 0.03
CA ILE A 21 2.94 -12.82 -0.54
C ILE A 21 3.45 -13.75 0.57
N GLY A 22 3.78 -13.19 1.74
CA GLY A 22 4.21 -13.98 2.89
C GLY A 22 5.69 -14.30 2.91
N GLN A 23 6.49 -13.62 2.09
CA GLN A 23 7.95 -13.77 2.05
C GLN A 23 8.62 -12.60 2.75
N LYS A 24 9.59 -12.92 3.62
CA LYS A 24 10.33 -11.92 4.40
C LYS A 24 11.18 -10.98 3.55
N PHE A 25 11.88 -11.51 2.56
CA PHE A 25 12.80 -10.71 1.73
C PHE A 25 12.13 -9.53 0.99
N PRO A 26 11.00 -9.70 0.28
CA PRO A 26 10.26 -8.57 -0.30
C PRO A 26 9.76 -7.55 0.72
N LEU A 27 9.44 -7.97 1.94
CA LEU A 27 8.98 -7.07 3.00
C LEU A 27 10.14 -6.21 3.50
N ASP A 28 11.26 -6.84 3.87
CA ASP A 28 12.45 -6.16 4.37
C ASP A 28 12.99 -5.13 3.36
N LEU A 29 13.02 -5.47 2.07
CA LEU A 29 13.43 -4.53 1.02
C LEU A 29 12.58 -3.25 1.01
N ASN A 30 11.27 -3.37 1.15
CA ASN A 30 10.39 -2.20 1.18
C ASN A 30 10.58 -1.38 2.46
N LEU A 31 10.88 -2.04 3.58
CA LEU A 31 11.10 -1.40 4.88
C LEU A 31 12.44 -0.68 4.95
N ASP A 32 13.47 -1.22 4.32
CA ASP A 32 14.77 -0.56 4.18
C ASP A 32 14.66 0.72 3.34
N VAL A 33 13.82 0.73 2.29
CA VAL A 33 13.58 1.92 1.45
C VAL A 33 13.03 3.11 2.24
N VAL A 34 12.23 2.84 3.28
CA VAL A 34 11.65 3.89 4.14
C VAL A 34 12.47 4.15 5.41
N GLY A 35 13.59 3.45 5.59
CA GLY A 35 14.45 3.58 6.76
C GLY A 35 13.80 3.04 8.04
N ALA A 36 13.04 1.95 7.94
CA ALA A 36 12.39 1.32 9.09
C ALA A 36 13.42 0.82 10.10
N THR A 37 13.09 0.99 11.37
CA THR A 37 13.85 0.47 12.51
C THR A 37 13.64 -1.03 12.67
N GLU A 38 14.58 -1.71 13.35
CA GLU A 38 14.47 -3.15 13.61
C GLU A 38 13.16 -3.55 14.34
N PRO A 39 12.67 -2.79 15.35
CA PRO A 39 11.37 -3.08 15.95
C PRO A 39 10.17 -2.94 14.99
N GLU A 40 10.24 -2.04 14.01
CA GLU A 40 9.18 -1.87 13.00
C GLU A 40 9.17 -3.04 12.01
N LYS A 41 10.35 -3.55 11.64
CA LYS A 41 10.48 -4.78 10.83
C LYS A 41 9.88 -5.97 11.55
N GLU A 42 10.27 -6.21 12.80
CA GLU A 42 9.72 -7.30 13.62
C GLU A 42 8.19 -7.22 13.76
N ALA A 43 7.64 -6.01 13.91
CA ALA A 43 6.20 -5.82 14.00
C ALA A 43 5.47 -6.23 12.70
N LEU A 44 6.04 -5.88 11.55
CA LEU A 44 5.46 -6.22 10.24
C LEU A 44 5.66 -7.68 9.86
N GLU A 45 6.75 -8.31 10.30
CA GLU A 45 6.96 -9.75 10.18
C GLU A 45 5.87 -10.54 10.93
N LYS A 46 5.50 -10.11 12.15
CA LYS A 46 4.39 -10.75 12.89
C LYS A 46 3.06 -10.64 12.15
N ILE A 47 2.83 -9.55 11.42
CA ILE A 47 1.64 -9.39 10.57
C ILE A 47 1.72 -10.36 9.39
N GLN A 48 2.91 -10.50 8.78
CA GLN A 48 3.15 -11.46 7.71
C GLN A 48 2.91 -12.92 8.16
N ASP A 49 3.32 -13.26 9.37
CA ASP A 49 3.09 -14.58 9.98
C ASP A 49 1.58 -14.88 10.09
N CYS A 50 0.77 -13.91 10.54
CA CYS A 50 -0.69 -14.05 10.57
C CYS A 50 -1.29 -14.38 9.18
N TYR A 51 -0.80 -13.75 8.11
CA TYR A 51 -1.25 -14.09 6.75
C TYR A 51 -0.83 -15.51 6.35
N ASN A 52 0.37 -15.93 6.73
CA ASN A 52 0.88 -17.26 6.43
C ASN A 52 0.14 -18.36 7.19
N GLU A 53 -0.24 -18.13 8.45
CA GLU A 53 -1.04 -19.04 9.26
C GLU A 53 -2.47 -19.25 8.72
N LYS A 54 -3.09 -18.17 8.22
CA LYS A 54 -4.47 -18.20 7.70
C LYS A 54 -4.57 -18.69 6.25
N GLY A 55 -3.47 -18.67 5.51
CA GLY A 55 -3.39 -19.22 4.16
C GLY A 55 -4.00 -18.33 3.06
N LEU A 56 -4.18 -18.92 1.87
CA LEU A 56 -4.51 -18.20 0.63
C LEU A 56 -5.90 -17.55 0.64
N GLU A 57 -6.88 -18.12 1.33
CA GLU A 57 -8.24 -17.58 1.39
C GLU A 57 -8.28 -16.22 2.10
N ALA A 58 -7.63 -16.12 3.26
CA ALA A 58 -7.53 -14.87 4.00
C ALA A 58 -6.76 -13.79 3.22
N LYS A 59 -5.65 -14.16 2.59
CA LYS A 59 -4.88 -13.28 1.70
C LYS A 59 -5.75 -12.74 0.54
N GLY A 60 -6.55 -13.61 -0.07
CA GLY A 60 -7.46 -13.24 -1.16
C GLY A 60 -8.57 -12.29 -0.72
N LEU A 61 -9.21 -12.57 0.43
CA LEU A 61 -10.24 -11.69 0.99
C LEU A 61 -9.68 -10.29 1.31
N ASP A 62 -8.48 -10.23 1.86
CA ASP A 62 -7.87 -8.96 2.24
C ASP A 62 -7.44 -8.14 1.01
N LEU A 63 -7.00 -8.81 -0.07
CA LEU A 63 -6.78 -8.16 -1.37
C LEU A 63 -8.07 -7.56 -1.93
N ILE A 64 -9.20 -8.26 -1.83
CA ILE A 64 -10.51 -7.76 -2.28
C ILE A 64 -10.92 -6.54 -1.46
N VAL A 65 -10.77 -6.61 -0.13
CA VAL A 65 -11.08 -5.49 0.76
C VAL A 65 -10.23 -4.28 0.42
N MET A 66 -8.91 -4.45 0.27
CA MET A 66 -7.99 -3.37 -0.09
C MET A 66 -8.37 -2.73 -1.43
N ALA A 67 -8.61 -3.53 -2.47
CA ALA A 67 -9.01 -3.03 -3.78
C ALA A 67 -10.35 -2.26 -3.72
N THR A 68 -11.31 -2.76 -2.95
CA THR A 68 -12.63 -2.12 -2.78
C THR A 68 -12.52 -0.77 -2.06
N ILE A 69 -11.68 -0.68 -1.03
CA ILE A 69 -11.45 0.57 -0.29
C ILE A 69 -10.72 1.58 -1.19
N THR A 70 -9.62 1.17 -1.84
CA THR A 70 -8.82 2.03 -2.71
C THR A 70 -9.62 2.59 -3.88
N THR A 71 -10.54 1.79 -4.45
CA THR A 71 -11.39 2.20 -5.59
C THR A 71 -12.73 2.81 -5.18
N SER A 72 -13.00 2.92 -3.87
CA SER A 72 -14.23 3.55 -3.38
C SER A 72 -14.35 5.00 -3.87
N ASN A 73 -15.59 5.46 -4.07
CA ASN A 73 -15.85 6.81 -4.58
C ASN A 73 -15.13 7.91 -3.79
N LYS A 74 -14.98 7.71 -2.48
CA LYS A 74 -14.26 8.64 -1.60
C LYS A 74 -12.76 8.67 -1.93
N CYS A 75 -12.07 7.53 -1.86
CA CYS A 75 -10.64 7.44 -2.15
C CYS A 75 -10.30 7.77 -3.61
N PHE A 76 -11.14 7.35 -4.55
CA PHE A 76 -10.97 7.69 -5.97
C PHE A 76 -11.11 9.20 -6.20
N SER A 77 -12.13 9.85 -5.61
CA SER A 77 -12.32 11.30 -5.73
C SER A 77 -11.15 12.09 -5.17
N GLU A 78 -10.60 11.65 -4.03
CA GLU A 78 -9.42 12.26 -3.42
C GLU A 78 -8.17 12.04 -4.28
N ALA A 79 -8.00 10.84 -4.86
CA ALA A 79 -6.88 10.51 -5.74
C ALA A 79 -6.86 11.36 -7.03
N VAL A 80 -8.03 11.66 -7.61
CA VAL A 80 -8.14 12.45 -8.84
C VAL A 80 -8.30 13.96 -8.60
N ALA A 81 -8.54 14.42 -7.37
CA ALA A 81 -8.68 15.85 -7.06
C ALA A 81 -7.48 16.70 -7.54
N PRO A 82 -6.21 16.30 -7.30
CA PRO A 82 -5.05 17.04 -7.81
C PRO A 82 -5.00 17.11 -9.34
N LEU A 83 -5.47 16.06 -10.03
CA LEU A 83 -5.55 16.03 -11.48
C LEU A 83 -6.64 16.96 -12.00
N LYS A 84 -7.81 16.99 -11.34
CA LYS A 84 -8.90 17.91 -11.67
C LYS A 84 -8.47 19.37 -11.51
N ASP A 85 -7.75 19.68 -10.43
CA ASP A 85 -7.24 21.03 -10.18
C ASP A 85 -6.18 21.43 -11.21
N ALA A 86 -5.28 20.51 -11.58
CA ALA A 86 -4.28 20.74 -12.62
C ALA A 86 -4.92 20.96 -14.01
N VAL A 87 -5.93 20.17 -14.38
CA VAL A 87 -6.67 20.33 -15.64
C VAL A 87 -7.44 21.66 -15.65
N ALA A 88 -8.07 22.04 -14.53
CA ALA A 88 -8.77 23.33 -14.42
C ALA A 88 -7.81 24.53 -14.52
N SER A 89 -6.57 24.39 -14.05
CA SER A 89 -5.52 25.42 -14.17
C SER A 89 -4.95 25.54 -15.59
N LEU A 90 -4.96 24.48 -16.39
CA LEU A 90 -4.45 24.46 -17.78
C LEU A 90 -5.50 24.93 -18.80
N GLY A 91 -6.78 24.88 -18.44
CA GLY A 91 -7.89 25.35 -19.29
C GLY A 91 -8.19 26.85 -19.19
N ARG A 92 -7.38 27.63 -18.46
CA ARG A 92 -7.45 29.10 -18.37
C ARG A 92 -6.35 29.76 -19.17
#